data_AF-A0A940UWZ3-F1
#
_entry.id   AF-A0A940UWZ3-F1
#
_cell.length_a   1.000
_cell.length_b   1.000
_cell.length_c   1.000
_cell.angle_alpha   90.00
_cell.angle_beta   90.00
_cell.angle_gamma   90.00
#
_symmetry.space_group_name_H-M   'P 1'
#
loop_
_entity.id
_entity.type
_entity.pdbx_description
1 polymer ?
#
loop_
_entity_poly.entity_id
_entity_poly.type
_entity_poly.pdbx_seq_one_letter_code
_entity_poly.pdbx_strand_id
1 'polypeptide(L)' 'LREELDVDAQIIRFICCCDHNYTPDWTVRLSAYLARVTSDNLKLNDHDEIRWVRPDELRHYLQDSASQSILEKLSGLTG' A
#
# COMPACT_ATOMS: atom_id res chain seq x y z
N LEU A 1 3.63 -8.06 4.77
CA LEU A 1 2.81 -9.01 3.97
C LEU A 1 2.86 -10.43 4.52
N ARG A 2 4.03 -11.07 4.65
CA ARG A 2 4.09 -12.43 5.19
C ARG A 2 3.61 -12.52 6.64
N GLU A 3 4.08 -11.66 7.53
CA GLU A 3 3.69 -11.72 8.95
C GLU A 3 2.19 -11.45 9.12
N GLU A 4 1.69 -10.37 8.52
CA GLU A 4 0.32 -9.90 8.70
C GLU A 4 -0.75 -10.67 7.90
N LEU A 5 -0.42 -11.15 6.69
CA LEU A 5 -1.37 -11.75 5.73
C LEU A 5 -1.05 -13.20 5.34
N ASP A 6 0.05 -13.76 5.86
CA ASP A 6 0.60 -15.07 5.45
C ASP A 6 0.79 -15.23 3.92
N VAL A 7 1.11 -14.12 3.26
CA VAL A 7 1.27 -14.06 1.80
C VAL A 7 2.73 -14.04 1.39
N ASP A 8 3.08 -14.91 0.45
CA ASP A 8 4.27 -14.72 -0.38
C ASP A 8 3.99 -13.71 -1.47
N ALA A 9 4.86 -12.73 -1.59
CA ALA A 9 4.81 -11.78 -2.69
C ALA A 9 6.21 -11.53 -3.25
N GLN A 10 6.28 -11.47 -4.56
CA GLN A 10 7.47 -11.04 -5.28
C GLN A 10 7.36 -9.55 -5.60
N ILE A 11 8.35 -8.76 -5.17
CA ILE A 11 8.47 -7.37 -5.59
C ILE A 11 8.86 -7.35 -7.07
N ILE A 12 8.06 -6.67 -7.90
CA ILE A 12 8.33 -6.45 -9.33
C ILE A 12 9.16 -5.18 -9.50
N ARG A 13 8.70 -4.05 -8.95
CA ARG A 13 9.43 -2.77 -9.02
C ARG A 13 8.98 -1.79 -7.94
N PHE A 14 9.88 -0.87 -7.60
CA PHE A 14 9.52 0.33 -6.84
C PHE A 14 8.66 1.27 -7.70
N ILE A 15 7.65 1.88 -7.07
CA ILE A 15 6.76 2.84 -7.74
C ILE A 15 7.08 4.26 -7.28
N CYS A 16 6.92 4.54 -5.98
CA CYS A 16 7.19 5.84 -5.41
C CYS A 16 7.33 5.76 -3.88
N CYS A 17 7.77 6.85 -3.26
CA CYS A 17 7.71 7.04 -1.82
C CYS A 17 7.28 8.46 -1.46
N CYS A 18 6.77 8.66 -0.25
CA CYS A 18 6.48 9.97 0.33
C CYS A 18 6.86 10.01 1.81
N ASP A 19 7.31 11.17 2.27
CA ASP A 19 7.52 11.43 3.69
C ASP A 19 6.31 12.18 4.22
N HIS A 20 5.82 11.72 5.38
CA HIS A 20 4.76 12.38 6.11
C HIS A 20 5.23 12.71 7.53
N ASN A 21 5.17 13.98 7.89
CA ASN A 21 5.53 14.47 9.21
C ASN A 21 4.26 14.56 10.06
N TYR A 22 4.10 13.63 11.00
CA TYR A 22 2.96 13.63 11.93
C TYR A 22 3.18 14.64 13.06
N THR A 23 4.42 14.77 13.53
CA THR A 23 4.87 15.79 14.50
C THR A 23 6.27 16.28 14.11
N PRO A 24 6.78 17.40 14.66
CA PRO A 24 8.12 17.90 14.32
C PRO A 24 9.26 16.88 14.47
N ASP A 25 9.13 15.98 15.45
CA ASP A 25 10.13 14.94 15.75
C ASP A 25 9.72 13.54 15.24
N TRP A 26 8.63 13.43 14.47
CA TRP A 26 8.15 12.14 13.98
C TRP A 26 7.75 12.19 12.51
N THR A 27 8.59 11.56 11.70
CA THR A 27 8.41 11.40 10.26
C THR A 27 8.27 9.93 9.92
N VAL A 28 7.30 9.61 9.09
CA VAL A 28 7.11 8.29 8.51
C VAL A 28 7.33 8.37 7.01
N ARG A 29 8.14 7.47 6.46
CA ARG A 29 8.31 7.30 5.02
C ARG A 29 7.46 6.13 4.55
N LEU A 30 6.52 6.39 3.64
CA LEU A 30 5.73 5.38 2.97
C LEU A 30 6.35 5.10 1.61
N SER A 31 6.52 3.82 1.29
CA SER A 31 7.09 3.36 0.02
C SER A 31 6.13 2.38 -0.65
N ALA A 32 5.74 2.67 -1.88
CA ALA A 32 4.86 1.84 -2.68
C ALA A 32 5.66 1.00 -3.68
N TYR A 33 5.41 -0.31 -3.67
CA TYR A 33 6.02 -1.27 -4.58
C TYR A 33 4.93 -2.00 -5.36
N LEU A 34 5.16 -2.23 -6.64
CA LEU A 34 4.38 -3.20 -7.40
C LEU A 34 4.85 -4.58 -7.00
N ALA A 35 3.94 -5.40 -6.47
CA ALA A 35 4.22 -6.77 -6.08
C ALA A 35 3.21 -7.73 -6.71
N ARG A 36 3.64 -8.97 -6.92
CA ARG A 36 2.77 -10.07 -7.33
C ARG A 36 2.68 -11.07 -6.19
N VAL A 37 1.46 -11.33 -5.74
CA VAL A 37 1.17 -12.42 -4.80
C VAL A 37 1.42 -13.76 -5.48
N THR A 38 2.18 -14.64 -4.83
CA THR A 38 2.53 -15.97 -5.33
C THR A 38 2.04 -17.10 -4.44
N SER A 39 1.41 -16.79 -3.29
CA SER A 39 0.77 -17.77 -2.42
C SER A 39 -0.67 -18.04 -2.84
N ASP A 40 -1.10 -19.30 -2.74
CA ASP A 40 -2.46 -19.72 -3.07
C ASP A 40 -3.48 -19.44 -1.94
N ASN A 41 -2.98 -19.14 -0.75
CA ASN A 41 -3.81 -18.87 0.42
C ASN A 41 -3.45 -17.51 1.02
N LEU A 42 -4.48 -16.81 1.50
CA LEU A 42 -4.35 -15.53 2.18
C LEU A 42 -5.04 -15.66 3.53
N LYS A 43 -4.27 -15.48 4.60
CA LYS A 43 -4.77 -15.60 5.97
C LYS A 43 -4.59 -14.27 6.69
N LEU A 44 -5.68 -13.68 7.13
CA LEU A 44 -5.63 -12.44 7.89
C LEU A 44 -5.22 -12.76 9.32
N ASN A 45 -3.92 -12.57 9.64
CA ASN A 45 -3.42 -12.83 10.99
C ASN A 45 -3.70 -11.65 11.93
N ASP A 46 -3.46 -10.43 11.45
CA ASP A 46 -3.60 -9.19 12.22
C ASP A 46 -4.68 -8.25 11.66
N HIS A 47 -5.35 -8.64 10.58
CA HIS A 47 -6.30 -7.82 9.83
C HIS A 47 -7.72 -8.36 9.91
N ASP A 48 -8.71 -7.47 9.89
CA ASP A 48 -10.13 -7.86 9.96
C ASP A 48 -10.74 -8.17 8.58
N GLU A 49 -10.27 -7.51 7.51
CA GLU A 49 -10.78 -7.69 6.15
C GLU A 49 -9.68 -7.49 5.10
N ILE A 50 -9.82 -8.17 3.96
CA ILE A 50 -9.12 -7.83 2.72
C ILE A 50 -10.08 -7.80 1.54
N ARG A 51 -9.83 -6.87 0.60
CA ARG A 51 -10.63 -6.74 -0.61
C ARG A 51 -9.75 -6.41 -1.81
N TRP A 52 -9.98 -7.12 -2.91
CA TRP A 52 -9.46 -6.74 -4.21
C TRP A 52 -10.34 -5.64 -4.78
N VAL A 53 -9.73 -4.49 -5.07
CA VAL A 53 -10.40 -3.29 -5.58
C VAL A 53 -9.71 -2.80 -6.84
N ARG A 54 -10.44 -2.07 -7.69
CA ARG A 54 -9.86 -1.45 -8.86
C ARG A 54 -9.00 -0.23 -8.49
N PRO A 55 -8.04 0.17 -9.33
CA PRO A 55 -7.19 1.35 -9.08
C PRO A 55 -7.97 2.65 -8.83
N ASP A 56 -9.10 2.84 -9.50
CA ASP A 56 -10.00 4.00 -9.32
C ASP A 56 -10.79 3.94 -8.01
N GLU A 57 -11.02 2.74 -7.46
CA GLU A 57 -11.74 2.56 -6.20
C GLU A 57 -10.87 2.80 -4.96
N LEU A 58 -9.54 2.71 -5.10
CA LEU A 58 -8.57 2.83 -4.00
C LEU A 58 -8.73 4.11 -3.17
N ARG A 59 -9.15 5.22 -3.81
CA ARG A 59 -9.41 6.51 -3.14
C ARG A 59 -10.52 6.46 -2.10
N HIS A 60 -11.45 5.52 -2.20
CA HIS A 60 -12.54 5.38 -1.24
C HIS A 60 -12.08 4.74 0.08
N TYR A 61 -11.03 3.92 0.04
CA TYR A 61 -10.53 3.15 1.19
C TYR A 61 -9.37 3.84 1.91
N LEU A 62 -8.50 4.52 1.17
CA LEU A 62 -7.30 5.14 1.71
C LEU A 62 -7.54 6.62 2.05
N GLN A 63 -8.13 6.91 3.21
CA GLN A 63 -8.56 8.26 3.56
C GLN A 63 -7.55 9.06 4.40
N ASP A 64 -6.50 8.43 4.92
CA ASP A 64 -5.48 9.13 5.70
C ASP A 64 -4.53 9.94 4.81
N SER A 65 -3.94 10.98 5.40
CA SER A 65 -3.08 11.95 4.71
C SER A 65 -1.84 11.33 4.05
N ALA A 66 -1.28 10.30 4.67
CA ALA A 66 -0.10 9.62 4.16
C ALA A 66 -0.45 8.76 2.94
N SER A 67 -1.56 8.02 3.00
CA SER A 67 -2.03 7.20 1.88
C SER A 67 -2.52 8.03 0.69
N GLN A 68 -3.17 9.18 0.93
CA GLN A 68 -3.53 10.12 -0.13
C GLN A 68 -2.30 10.64 -0.88
N SER A 69 -1.19 10.90 -0.16
CA SER A 69 0.09 11.33 -0.76
C SER A 69 0.67 10.26 -1.71
N ILE A 70 0.47 8.98 -1.42
CA ILE A 70 0.85 7.87 -2.31
C ILE A 70 -0.12 7.80 -3.50
N LEU A 71 -1.43 7.94 -3.29
CA LEU A 71 -2.44 7.86 -4.35
C LEU A 71 -2.26 8.93 -5.44
N GLU A 72 -1.92 10.15 -5.05
CA GLU A 72 -1.60 11.23 -5.98
C GLU A 72 -0.41 10.85 -6.88
N LYS A 73 0.66 10.31 -6.28
CA LYS A 73 1.86 9.86 -7.00
C LYS A 73 1.56 8.66 -7.90
N LEU A 74 0.70 7.75 -7.49
CA LEU A 74 0.26 6.61 -8.30
C LEU A 74 -0.57 7.05 -9.52
N SER A 75 -1.49 8.00 -9.33
CA SER A 75 -2.37 8.50 -10.41
C SER A 75 -1.57 9.21 -11.52
N GLY A 76 -0.48 9.88 -11.16
CA GLY A 76 0.41 10.55 -12.13
C GLY A 76 1.28 9.60 -12.96
N LEU A 77 1.38 8.32 -12.59
CA LEU A 77 2.21 7.31 -13.28
C LEU A 77 1.41 6.45 -14.27
N THR A 78 0.09 6.56 -14.27
CA THR A 78 -0.83 5.84 -15.18
C THR A 78 -1.27 6.67 -16.39
N GLY A 79 -0.66 7.85 -16.59
CA GLY A 79 -0.88 8.73 -17.75
C GLY A 79 0.06 8.45 -18.91
#